data_AF-A0A9D2YV99-F1
#
_entry.id   AF-A0A9D2YV99-F1
#
_cell.length_a   1.000
_cell.length_b   1.000
_cell.length_c   1.000
_cell.angle_alpha   90.00
_cell.angle_beta   90.00
_cell.angle_gamma   90.00
#
_symmetry.space_group_name_H-M   'P 1'
#
loop_
_entity.id
_entity.type
_entity.pdbx_description
1 polymer ?
#
loop_
_entity_poly.entity_id
_entity_poly.type
_entity_poly.pdbx_seq_one_letter_code
_entity_poly.pdbx_strand_id
1 'polypeptide(L)'
;MKDIQDQLERIFLVLGTPSEDSWPGVNSLPHFKPDRFTVYSPKKLRQAWNKLGYVDHAEELASRFLQCFPKNRLSAQAALNHEYFSNLPPRLWELQDST
;
A
#
# COMPACT_ATOMS: atom_id res chain seq x y z
N MET A 1 -24.94 -3.69 -4.75
CA MET A 1 -23.99 -4.82 -4.87
C MET A 1 -22.75 -4.51 -5.73
N LYS A 2 -22.67 -3.34 -6.38
CA LYS A 2 -21.54 -2.93 -7.25
C LYS A 2 -20.29 -2.39 -6.54
N ASP A 3 -20.26 -2.28 -5.21
CA ASP A 3 -19.21 -1.52 -4.53
C ASP A 3 -17.93 -2.34 -4.24
N ILE A 4 -18.02 -3.47 -3.53
CA ILE A 4 -16.82 -4.21 -3.08
C ILE A 4 -15.97 -4.74 -4.24
N GLN A 5 -16.58 -5.34 -5.26
CA GLN A 5 -15.84 -5.88 -6.40
C GLN A 5 -15.20 -4.77 -7.24
N ASP A 6 -15.88 -3.62 -7.42
CA ASP A 6 -15.33 -2.46 -8.13
C ASP A 6 -14.15 -1.87 -7.36
N GLN A 7 -14.25 -1.74 -6.04
CA GLN A 7 -13.13 -1.30 -5.21
C GLN A 7 -11.93 -2.24 -5.33
N LEU A 8 -12.14 -3.56 -5.29
CA LEU A 8 -11.07 -4.55 -5.46
C LEU A 8 -10.44 -4.47 -6.86
N GLU A 9 -11.24 -4.36 -7.92
CA GLU A 9 -10.76 -4.15 -9.29
C GLU A 9 -9.88 -2.89 -9.39
N ARG A 10 -10.31 -1.77 -8.79
CA ARG A 10 -9.55 -0.52 -8.79
C ARG A 10 -8.24 -0.63 -7.99
N ILE A 11 -8.25 -1.35 -6.88
CA ILE A 11 -7.03 -1.63 -6.10
C ILE A 11 -6.07 -2.48 -6.94
N PHE A 12 -6.55 -3.58 -7.53
CA PHE A 12 -5.72 -4.50 -8.33
C PHE A 12 -5.20 -3.86 -9.62
N LEU A 13 -5.96 -2.94 -10.23
CA LEU A 13 -5.51 -2.18 -11.40
C LEU A 13 -4.21 -1.40 -11.15
N VAL A 14 -3.97 -0.98 -9.89
CA VAL A 14 -2.79 -0.23 -9.46
C VAL A 14 -1.75 -1.15 -8.83
N LEU A 15 -2.14 -1.96 -7.84
CA LEU A 15 -1.22 -2.78 -7.04
C LEU A 15 -0.93 -4.16 -7.65
N GLY A 16 -1.59 -4.51 -8.74
CA GLY A 16 -1.57 -5.85 -9.32
C GLY A 16 -2.59 -6.78 -8.67
N THR A 17 -3.03 -7.78 -9.46
CA THR A 17 -3.94 -8.82 -8.97
C THR A 17 -3.14 -9.82 -8.14
N PRO A 18 -3.53 -10.09 -6.88
CA PRO A 18 -2.74 -10.95 -6.02
C PRO A 18 -2.76 -12.41 -6.50
N SER A 19 -1.59 -13.03 -6.47
CA SER A 19 -1.34 -14.47 -6.65
C SER A 19 -0.78 -15.08 -5.36
N GLU A 20 -0.70 -16.40 -5.28
CA GLU A 20 -0.05 -17.13 -4.17
C GLU A 20 1.40 -16.71 -3.93
N ASP A 21 2.11 -16.25 -4.97
CA ASP A 21 3.49 -15.74 -4.83
C ASP A 21 3.51 -14.39 -4.11
N SER A 22 2.59 -13.49 -4.45
CA SER A 22 2.51 -12.14 -3.89
C SER A 22 1.77 -12.08 -2.54
N TRP A 23 0.86 -13.00 -2.31
CA TRP A 23 0.06 -13.16 -1.09
C TRP A 23 -0.19 -14.66 -0.87
N PRO A 24 0.66 -15.32 -0.05
CA PRO A 24 0.47 -16.73 0.30
C PRO A 24 -0.86 -16.96 1.04
N GLY A 25 -1.68 -17.86 0.51
CA GLY A 25 -3.01 -18.21 1.02
C GLY A 25 -4.15 -17.33 0.49
N VAL A 26 -3.92 -16.46 -0.50
CA VAL A 26 -4.96 -15.58 -1.04
C VAL A 26 -6.15 -16.35 -1.62
N ASN A 27 -5.91 -17.51 -2.26
CA ASN A 27 -6.99 -18.34 -2.82
C ASN A 27 -7.86 -19.02 -1.76
N SER A 28 -7.42 -19.04 -0.50
CA SER A 28 -8.18 -19.60 0.61
C SER A 28 -9.14 -18.57 1.24
N LEU A 29 -9.11 -17.31 0.80
CA LEU A 29 -9.98 -16.27 1.36
C LEU A 29 -11.43 -16.47 0.87
N PRO A 30 -12.42 -16.38 1.77
CA PRO A 30 -13.81 -16.78 1.48
C PRO A 30 -14.50 -15.96 0.38
N HIS A 31 -14.00 -14.76 0.08
CA HIS A 31 -14.57 -13.84 -0.91
C HIS A 31 -13.64 -13.55 -2.08
N PHE A 32 -12.44 -14.14 -2.11
CA PHE A 32 -11.54 -13.99 -3.25
C PHE A 32 -11.84 -15.08 -4.27
N LYS A 33 -12.35 -14.66 -5.43
CA LYS A 33 -12.64 -15.54 -6.57
C LYS A 33 -11.79 -15.08 -7.76
N PRO A 34 -10.60 -15.67 -7.99
CA PRO A 34 -9.65 -15.21 -9.01
C PRO A 34 -10.27 -15.09 -10.41
N ASP A 35 -11.20 -16.00 -10.73
CA ASP A 35 -11.97 -16.04 -11.98
C ASP A 35 -12.85 -14.81 -12.22
N ARG A 36 -13.13 -14.01 -11.18
CA ARG A 36 -13.96 -12.80 -11.26
C ARG A 36 -13.17 -11.51 -11.43
N PHE A 37 -11.84 -11.58 -11.45
CA PHE A 37 -10.97 -10.42 -11.55
C PHE A 37 -10.13 -10.46 -12.82
N THR A 38 -9.89 -9.29 -13.39
CA THR A 38 -8.88 -9.15 -14.44
C THR A 38 -7.49 -9.31 -13.82
N VAL A 39 -6.57 -9.95 -14.53
CA VAL A 39 -5.18 -10.09 -14.09
C VAL A 39 -4.40 -8.84 -14.49
N TYR A 40 -3.96 -8.07 -13.50
CA TYR A 40 -3.13 -6.89 -13.70
C TYR A 40 -1.73 -7.09 -13.14
N SER A 41 -0.74 -6.55 -13.85
CA SER A 41 0.62 -6.39 -13.31
C SER A 41 0.69 -5.15 -12.41
N PRO A 42 1.48 -5.21 -11.31
CA PRO A 42 1.68 -4.05 -10.44
C PRO A 42 2.32 -2.88 -11.20
N LYS A 43 1.87 -1.66 -10.89
CA LYS A 43 2.39 -0.42 -11.46
C LYS A 43 3.06 0.42 -10.39
N LYS A 44 3.96 1.31 -10.80
CA LYS A 44 4.48 2.35 -9.91
C LYS A 44 3.33 3.28 -9.50
N LEU A 45 3.19 3.59 -8.21
CA LEU A 45 2.08 4.42 -7.71
C LEU A 45 2.03 5.79 -8.38
N ARG A 46 3.19 6.36 -8.75
CA ARG A 46 3.24 7.63 -9.49
C ARG A 46 2.56 7.59 -10.86
N GLN A 47 2.35 6.42 -11.44
CA GLN A 47 1.57 6.29 -12.68
C GLN A 47 0.07 6.52 -12.44
N ALA A 48 -0.43 6.17 -11.25
CA ALA A 48 -1.81 6.46 -10.84
C ALA A 48 -1.93 7.87 -10.22
N TRP A 49 -0.89 8.34 -9.53
CA TRP A 49 -0.85 9.66 -8.90
C TRP A 49 0.53 10.31 -9.03
N ASN A 50 0.71 11.09 -10.09
CA ASN A 50 2.00 11.68 -10.47
C ASN A 50 2.66 12.54 -9.36
N LYS A 51 1.89 13.15 -8.46
CA LYS A 51 2.44 13.99 -7.39
C LYS A 51 3.34 13.23 -6.41
N LEU A 52 3.23 11.90 -6.32
CA LEU A 52 4.17 11.09 -5.52
C LEU A 52 5.61 11.17 -6.03
N GLY A 53 5.80 11.52 -7.32
CA GLY A 53 7.13 11.73 -7.89
C GLY A 53 7.71 13.12 -7.64
N TYR A 54 6.97 14.04 -7.01
CA TYR A 54 7.43 15.41 -6.76
C TYR A 54 8.07 15.59 -5.38
N VAL A 55 7.94 14.61 -4.51
CA VAL A 55 8.45 14.64 -3.14
C VAL A 55 9.34 13.43 -2.93
N ASP A 56 10.56 13.67 -2.47
CA ASP A 56 11.55 12.60 -2.23
C ASP A 56 11.00 11.56 -1.25
N HIS A 57 11.27 10.29 -1.54
CA HIS A 57 10.86 9.12 -0.74
C HIS A 57 9.34 8.92 -0.56
N ALA A 58 8.48 9.79 -1.12
CA ALA A 58 7.03 9.72 -0.93
C ALA A 58 6.41 8.48 -1.58
N GLU A 59 6.81 8.19 -2.83
CA GLU A 59 6.36 6.98 -3.52
C GLU A 59 6.81 5.70 -2.80
N GLU A 60 8.02 5.67 -2.26
CA GLU A 60 8.52 4.52 -1.51
C GLU A 60 7.70 4.30 -0.23
N LEU A 61 7.50 5.34 0.58
CA LEU A 61 6.70 5.24 1.80
C LEU A 61 5.27 4.77 1.49
N ALA A 62 4.63 5.39 0.50
CA ALA A 62 3.27 5.02 0.08
C ALA A 62 3.20 3.57 -0.40
N SER A 63 4.21 3.09 -1.15
CA SER A 63 4.28 1.70 -1.61
C SER A 63 4.42 0.74 -0.45
N ARG A 64 5.17 1.08 0.62
CA ARG A 64 5.29 0.23 1.81
C ARG A 64 4.01 0.16 2.64
N PHE A 65 3.13 1.16 2.56
CA PHE A 65 1.79 1.11 3.16
C PHE A 65 0.78 0.34 2.32
N LEU A 66 0.77 0.58 1.01
CA LEU A 66 -0.21 0.04 0.07
C LEU A 66 0.22 -1.35 -0.42
N GLN A 67 0.09 -2.34 0.47
CA GLN A 67 0.34 -3.75 0.18
C GLN A 67 -0.97 -4.54 0.18
N CYS A 68 -1.17 -5.35 -0.88
CA CYS A 68 -2.28 -6.30 -0.96
C CYS A 68 -2.20 -7.29 0.20
N PHE A 69 -1.05 -7.94 0.41
CA PHE A 69 -0.84 -8.82 1.55
C PHE A 69 -0.62 -8.00 2.84
N PRO A 70 -1.52 -8.06 3.84
CA PRO A 70 -1.44 -7.15 4.99
C PRO A 70 -0.17 -7.31 5.82
N LYS A 71 0.42 -8.50 5.86
CA LYS A 71 1.65 -8.76 6.63
C LYS A 71 2.87 -8.01 6.09
N ASN A 72 2.83 -7.57 4.83
CA ASN A 72 3.92 -6.82 4.22
C ASN A 72 3.79 -5.30 4.48
N ARG A 73 2.70 -4.82 5.09
CA ARG A 73 2.50 -3.39 5.35
C ARG A 73 3.48 -2.90 6.40
N LEU A 74 4.07 -1.74 6.13
CA LEU A 74 4.92 -1.04 7.10
C LEU A 74 4.11 -0.67 8.34
N SER A 75 4.66 -0.96 9.51
CA SER A 75 4.06 -0.54 10.78
C SER A 75 4.17 0.98 10.96
N ALA A 76 3.27 1.57 11.74
CA ALA A 76 3.32 3.00 12.05
C ALA A 76 4.68 3.38 12.68
N GLN A 77 5.16 2.59 13.64
CA GLN A 77 6.46 2.82 14.28
C GLN A 77 7.63 2.79 13.30
N ALA A 78 7.64 1.85 12.35
CA ALA A 78 8.69 1.80 11.34
C ALA A 78 8.57 2.95 10.33
N ALA A 79 7.34 3.37 9.99
CA ALA A 79 7.09 4.48 9.09
C ALA A 79 7.61 5.81 9.62
N LEU A 80 7.53 6.06 10.93
CA LEU A 80 8.10 7.26 11.56
C LEU A 80 9.61 7.40 11.30
N ASN A 81 10.32 6.27 11.16
CA ASN A 81 11.76 6.25 10.89
C ASN A 81 12.10 6.25 9.38
N HIS A 82 11.13 6.46 8.49
CA HIS A 82 11.37 6.45 7.05
C HIS A 82 12.03 7.75 6.57
N GLU A 83 12.88 7.67 5.55
CA GLU A 83 13.62 8.82 4.97
C GLU A 83 12.71 9.95 4.47
N TYR A 84 11.45 9.65 4.19
CA TYR A 84 10.42 10.65 3.88
C TYR A 84 10.28 11.72 4.98
N PHE A 85 10.52 11.36 6.24
CA PHE A 85 10.45 12.26 7.38
C PHE A 85 11.81 12.81 7.82
N SER A 86 12.89 12.54 7.09
CA SER A 86 14.26 12.95 7.46
C SER A 86 14.45 14.46 7.58
N ASN A 87 13.65 15.25 6.86
CA ASN A 87 13.70 16.72 6.88
C ASN A 87 12.86 17.36 7.99
N LEU A 88 12.21 16.57 8.86
CA LEU A 88 11.43 17.11 9.96
C LEU A 88 12.32 17.57 11.12
N PRO A 89 11.93 18.63 11.86
CA PRO A 89 12.69 19.09 13.02
C PRO A 89 12.84 18.01 14.10
N PRO A 90 14.02 17.80 14.69
CA PRO A 90 14.25 16.76 15.70
C PRO A 90 13.31 16.82 16.92
N ARG A 91 12.89 18.04 17.30
CA ARG A 91 11.96 18.28 18.42
C ARG A 91 10.61 17.58 18.26
N LEU A 92 10.20 17.21 17.05
CA LEU A 92 8.96 16.48 16.84
C LEU A 92 8.98 15.11 17.53
N TRP A 93 10.16 14.48 17.61
CA TRP A 93 10.36 13.17 18.22
C TRP A 93 10.38 13.21 19.75
N GLU A 94 10.43 14.41 20.35
CA GLU A 94 10.44 14.62 21.80
C GLU A 94 9.03 14.86 22.36
N LEU A 95 8.02 14.95 21.49
CA LEU A 95 6.63 15.16 21.90
C LEU A 95 6.14 13.96 22.72
N GLN A 96 5.51 14.26 23.84
CA GLN A 96 4.89 13.26 24.70
C GLN A 96 3.48 12.95 24.22
N ASP A 97 3.09 11.68 24.31
CA ASP A 97 1.69 11.30 24.14
C ASP A 97 0.85 12.00 25.22
N SER A 98 -0.17 12.73 24.81
CA SER A 98 -1.13 13.31 25.74
C SER A 98 -1.96 12.19 26.38
N THR A 99 -1.84 12.05 27.70
CA THR A 99 -2.69 11.18 28.55
C THR A 99 -4.18 11.45 28.41
#